data_AF-A0A5K7YHY6-F1
#
_entry.id   AF-A0A5K7YHY6-F1
#
_cell.length_a   1.000
_cell.length_b   1.000
_cell.length_c   1.000
_cell.angle_alpha   90.00
_cell.angle_beta   90.00
_cell.angle_gamma   90.00
#
_symmetry.space_group_name_H-M   'P 1'
#
loop_
_entity.id
_entity.type
_entity.pdbx_description
1 polymer ?
#
loop_
_entity_poly.entity_id
_entity_poly.type
_entity_poly.pdbx_seq_one_letter_code
_entity_poly.pdbx_strand_id
1 'polypeptide(L)'
;MMESTLHEAAKAYIEHLRTQGKTERTIYTYGKDFEQIEAFFGAERKLTSILVPHVGKFFKSDVLLKLQNGKERAKPTVDKTKRVLRMFLIWAKETGRIDKLPLPKGTPMGRSVKKGDKKNDEHSQHSAPTPAQA
;
A
#
# COMPACT_ATOMS: atom_id res chain seq x y z
N MET A 1 -2.87 -11.20 20.76
CA MET A 1 -2.78 -10.57 19.43
C MET A 1 -4.15 -10.09 19.04
N MET A 2 -4.27 -8.95 18.39
CA MET A 2 -5.56 -8.51 17.83
C MET A 2 -5.84 -9.32 16.56
N GLU A 3 -6.75 -10.29 16.63
CA GLU A 3 -7.26 -10.94 15.43
C GLU A 3 -8.06 -9.92 14.62
N SER A 4 -7.66 -9.73 13.36
CA SER A 4 -8.36 -8.87 12.41
C SER A 4 -8.16 -9.41 10.99
N THR A 5 -9.15 -9.14 10.15
CA THR A 5 -9.04 -9.32 8.71
C THR A 5 -8.09 -8.29 8.10
N LEU A 6 -7.64 -8.56 6.87
CA LEU A 6 -6.85 -7.61 6.10
C LEU A 6 -7.59 -6.27 5.96
N HIS A 7 -8.89 -6.34 5.70
CA HIS A 7 -9.73 -5.15 5.50
C HIS A 7 -9.87 -4.28 6.77
N GLU A 8 -10.14 -4.90 7.91
CA GLU A 8 -10.23 -4.17 9.19
C GLU A 8 -8.89 -3.53 9.56
N ALA A 9 -7.79 -4.25 9.35
CA ALA A 9 -6.46 -3.72 9.60
C ALA A 9 -6.10 -2.59 8.63
N ALA A 10 -6.48 -2.69 7.35
CA ALA A 10 -6.28 -1.65 6.36
C ALA A 10 -7.05 -0.37 6.74
N LYS A 11 -8.32 -0.49 7.15
CA LYS A 11 -9.11 0.63 7.67
C LYS A 11 -8.45 1.29 8.88
N ALA A 12 -8.02 0.49 9.85
CA ALA A 12 -7.34 0.99 11.04
C ALA A 12 -6.01 1.70 10.70
N TYR A 13 -5.28 1.21 9.69
CA TYR A 13 -4.07 1.84 9.21
C TYR A 13 -4.34 3.17 8.50
N ILE A 14 -5.37 3.23 7.65
CA ILE A 14 -5.77 4.47 6.99
C ILE A 14 -6.18 5.53 8.02
N GLU A 15 -6.94 5.14 9.04
CA GLU A 15 -7.31 6.07 10.11
C GLU A 15 -6.10 6.51 10.94
N HIS A 16 -5.16 5.60 11.20
CA HIS A 16 -3.88 5.95 11.79
C HIS A 16 -3.14 7.01 10.97
N LEU A 17 -3.08 6.87 9.64
CA LEU A 17 -2.46 7.88 8.77
C LEU A 17 -3.19 9.22 8.82
N ARG A 18 -4.52 9.22 8.90
CA ARG A 18 -5.32 10.44 9.07
C ARG A 18 -4.98 11.14 10.39
N THR A 19 -4.93 10.40 11.50
CA THR A 19 -4.54 10.97 12.81
C THR A 19 -3.09 11.50 12.84
N GLN A 20 -2.22 10.99 11.95
CA GLN A 20 -0.86 11.54 11.74
C GLN A 20 -0.82 12.79 10.85
N GLY A 21 -1.98 13.32 10.44
CA GLY A 21 -2.08 14.54 9.64
C GLY A 21 -1.80 14.35 8.15
N LYS A 22 -1.92 13.12 7.61
CA LYS A 22 -1.83 12.91 6.16
C LYS A 22 -3.02 13.55 5.46
N THR A 23 -2.79 14.14 4.29
CA THR A 23 -3.83 14.80 3.52
C THR A 23 -4.90 13.82 3.03
N GLU A 24 -6.15 14.28 2.92
CA GLU A 24 -7.26 13.46 2.39
C GLU A 24 -6.96 12.90 1.00
N ARG A 25 -6.21 13.63 0.16
CA ARG A 25 -5.74 13.11 -1.13
C ARG A 25 -4.83 11.89 -0.98
N THR A 26 -3.91 11.92 -0.03
CA THR A 26 -3.02 10.78 0.26
C THR A 26 -3.85 9.59 0.75
N ILE A 27 -4.73 9.83 1.72
CA ILE A 27 -5.65 8.83 2.27
C ILE A 27 -6.48 8.15 1.17
N TYR A 28 -7.09 8.95 0.29
CA TYR A 28 -7.85 8.44 -0.85
C TYR A 28 -7.01 7.51 -1.73
N THR A 29 -5.81 7.96 -2.12
CA THR A 29 -4.97 7.13 -3.00
C THR A 29 -4.46 5.87 -2.35
N TYR A 30 -4.17 5.89 -1.05
CA TYR A 30 -3.77 4.69 -0.32
C TYR A 30 -4.95 3.72 -0.18
N GLY A 31 -6.18 4.23 -0.02
CA GLY A 31 -7.40 3.43 -0.11
C GLY A 31 -7.49 2.68 -1.44
N LYS A 32 -7.19 3.35 -2.57
CA LYS A 32 -7.13 2.69 -3.89
C LYS A 32 -6.04 1.63 -4.01
N ASP A 33 -4.89 1.87 -3.39
CA ASP A 33 -3.85 0.84 -3.30
C ASP A 33 -4.31 -0.37 -2.48
N PHE A 34 -5.10 -0.17 -1.40
CA PHE A 34 -5.68 -1.26 -0.62
C PHE A 34 -6.76 -2.04 -1.36
N GLU A 35 -7.64 -1.39 -2.13
CA GLU A 35 -8.62 -2.10 -2.97
C GLU A 35 -7.93 -3.14 -3.87
N GLN A 36 -6.77 -2.78 -4.44
CA GLN A 36 -5.98 -3.68 -5.28
C GLN A 36 -5.27 -4.79 -4.49
N ILE A 37 -4.76 -4.48 -3.30
CA ILE A 37 -4.15 -5.46 -2.39
C ILE A 37 -5.22 -6.48 -1.95
N GLU A 38 -6.40 -6.01 -1.56
CA GLU A 38 -7.54 -6.83 -1.15
C GLU A 38 -8.08 -7.67 -2.32
N ALA A 39 -8.09 -7.14 -3.55
CA ALA A 39 -8.47 -7.91 -4.74
C ALA A 39 -7.56 -9.14 -4.96
N PHE A 40 -6.30 -9.10 -4.53
CA PHE A 40 -5.39 -10.25 -4.63
C PHE A 40 -5.48 -11.19 -3.42
N PHE A 41 -5.51 -10.63 -2.19
CA PHE A 41 -5.43 -11.45 -0.97
C PHE A 41 -6.80 -11.91 -0.43
N GLY A 42 -7.87 -11.23 -0.80
CA GLY A 42 -9.19 -11.31 -0.16
C GLY A 42 -9.29 -10.39 1.05
N ALA A 43 -10.34 -9.57 1.08
CA ALA A 43 -10.61 -8.61 2.17
C ALA A 43 -10.78 -9.30 3.54
N GLU A 44 -11.47 -10.44 3.57
CA GLU A 44 -11.77 -11.22 4.78
C GLU A 44 -10.60 -12.09 5.25
N ARG A 45 -9.48 -12.10 4.52
CA ARG A 45 -8.32 -12.91 4.89
C ARG A 45 -7.80 -12.48 6.25
N LYS A 46 -7.60 -13.42 7.19
CA LYS A 46 -6.92 -13.15 8.46
C LYS A 46 -5.54 -12.54 8.22
N LEU A 47 -5.26 -11.38 8.81
CA LEU A 47 -3.99 -10.67 8.61
C LEU A 47 -2.77 -11.53 8.98
N THR A 48 -2.87 -12.28 10.08
CA THR A 48 -1.83 -13.20 10.58
C THR A 48 -1.52 -14.36 9.63
N SER A 49 -2.42 -14.67 8.69
CA SER A 49 -2.22 -15.71 7.67
C SER A 49 -1.42 -15.23 6.45
N ILE A 50 -1.12 -13.93 6.35
CA ILE A 50 -0.30 -13.38 5.27
C ILE A 50 1.17 -13.70 5.59
N LEU A 51 1.81 -14.47 4.70
CA LEU A 51 3.16 -14.98 4.86
C LEU A 51 4.05 -14.42 3.75
N VAL A 52 5.37 -14.48 3.93
CA VAL A 52 6.36 -14.03 2.94
C VAL A 52 6.07 -14.56 1.52
N PRO A 53 5.74 -15.84 1.30
CA PRO A 53 5.42 -16.34 -0.04
C PRO A 53 4.17 -15.68 -0.65
N HIS A 54 3.18 -15.32 0.17
CA HIS A 54 1.96 -14.67 -0.30
C HIS A 54 2.26 -13.26 -0.82
N VAL A 55 3.09 -12.51 -0.10
CA VAL A 55 3.55 -11.18 -0.54
C VAL A 55 4.44 -11.28 -1.77
N GLY A 56 5.33 -12.27 -1.83
CA GLY A 56 6.14 -12.55 -3.01
C GLY A 56 5.31 -12.87 -4.26
N LYS A 57 4.21 -13.62 -4.10
CA LYS A 57 3.25 -13.89 -5.19
C LYS A 57 2.54 -12.61 -5.63
N PHE A 58 2.07 -11.79 -4.69
CA PHE A 58 1.44 -10.50 -5.01
C PHE A 58 2.35 -9.60 -5.84
N PHE A 59 3.63 -9.49 -5.47
CA PHE A 59 4.60 -8.65 -6.18
C PHE A 59 4.86 -9.05 -7.63
N LYS A 60 4.50 -10.28 -8.00
CA LYS A 60 4.63 -10.86 -9.34
C LYS A 60 3.27 -11.05 -10.03
N SER A 61 2.18 -10.66 -9.39
CA SER A 61 0.82 -10.93 -9.86
C SER A 61 0.40 -9.94 -10.95
N ASP A 62 -0.43 -10.41 -11.88
CA ASP A 62 -1.03 -9.56 -12.90
C ASP A 62 -1.96 -8.50 -12.29
N VAL A 63 -2.62 -8.81 -11.16
CA VAL A 63 -3.40 -7.84 -10.38
C VAL A 63 -2.55 -6.62 -10.01
N LEU A 64 -1.28 -6.81 -9.69
CA LEU A 64 -0.34 -5.73 -9.43
C LEU A 64 0.23 -5.11 -10.71
N LEU A 65 0.70 -5.95 -11.63
CA LEU A 65 1.58 -5.56 -12.73
C LEU A 65 0.85 -5.15 -14.00
N LYS A 66 -0.44 -5.46 -14.15
CA LYS A 66 -1.22 -5.18 -15.35
C LYS A 66 -2.45 -4.32 -15.07
N LEU A 67 -2.93 -3.67 -16.12
CA LEU A 67 -4.23 -3.01 -16.19
C LEU A 67 -5.31 -4.04 -16.58
N GLN A 68 -6.59 -3.67 -16.45
CA GLN A 68 -7.71 -4.53 -16.85
C GLN A 68 -7.66 -4.93 -18.33
N ASN A 69 -7.09 -4.10 -19.20
CA ASN A 69 -6.89 -4.38 -20.61
C ASN A 69 -5.63 -5.22 -20.92
N GLY A 70 -4.95 -5.75 -19.89
CA GLY A 70 -3.76 -6.58 -20.03
C GLY A 70 -2.45 -5.84 -20.26
N LYS A 71 -2.47 -4.50 -20.49
CA LYS A 71 -1.24 -3.70 -20.64
C LYS A 71 -0.49 -3.61 -19.32
N GLU A 72 0.82 -3.40 -19.40
CA GLU A 72 1.65 -3.17 -18.23
C GLU A 72 1.21 -1.92 -17.47
N ARG A 73 1.15 -2.05 -16.15
CA ARG A 73 0.88 -0.93 -15.26
C ARG A 73 2.15 -0.08 -15.12
N ALA A 74 1.96 1.24 -15.12
CA ALA A 74 3.05 2.18 -14.95
C ALA A 74 3.87 1.86 -13.69
N LYS A 75 5.20 1.80 -13.85
CA LYS A 75 6.15 1.49 -12.78
C LYS A 75 5.97 2.35 -11.52
N PRO A 76 5.73 3.68 -11.59
CA PRO A 76 5.48 4.49 -10.41
C PRO A 76 4.27 4.03 -9.60
N THR A 77 3.19 3.60 -10.26
CA THR A 77 1.99 3.06 -9.61
C THR A 77 2.30 1.75 -8.89
N VAL A 78 2.97 0.82 -9.59
CA VAL A 78 3.39 -0.47 -9.00
C VAL A 78 4.26 -0.26 -7.77
N ASP A 79 5.28 0.60 -7.88
CA ASP A 79 6.22 0.88 -6.79
C ASP A 79 5.52 1.56 -5.60
N LYS A 80 4.53 2.43 -5.86
CA LYS A 80 3.69 3.02 -4.82
C LYS A 80 2.86 1.97 -4.08
N THR A 81 2.13 1.10 -4.79
CA THR A 81 1.31 0.06 -4.15
C THR A 81 2.17 -0.88 -3.31
N LYS A 82 3.37 -1.26 -3.79
CA LYS A 82 4.36 -2.02 -3.00
C LYS A 82 4.80 -1.28 -1.74
N ARG A 83 5.05 0.04 -1.85
CA ARG A 83 5.41 0.89 -0.70
C ARG A 83 4.29 0.96 0.34
N VAL A 84 3.03 1.13 -0.09
CA VAL A 84 1.86 1.17 0.80
C VAL A 84 1.71 -0.15 1.55
N LEU A 85 1.75 -1.28 0.84
CA LEU A 85 1.71 -2.60 1.48
C LEU A 85 2.86 -2.78 2.50
N ARG A 86 4.06 -2.33 2.15
CA ARG A 86 5.22 -2.39 3.05
C ARG A 86 5.01 -1.58 4.32
N MET A 87 4.58 -0.31 4.19
CA MET A 87 4.36 0.56 5.35
C MET A 87 3.25 0.03 6.25
N PHE A 88 2.18 -0.51 5.65
CA PHE A 88 1.11 -1.18 6.37
C PHE A 88 1.61 -2.38 7.18
N LEU A 89 2.38 -3.28 6.58
CA LEU A 89 2.89 -4.47 7.26
C LEU A 89 3.88 -4.14 8.38
N ILE A 90 4.68 -3.07 8.22
CA ILE A 90 5.54 -2.54 9.29
C ILE A 90 4.68 -2.04 10.45
N TRP A 91 3.70 -1.19 10.17
CA TRP A 91 2.78 -0.67 11.20
C TRP A 91 1.99 -1.78 11.89
N ALA A 92 1.53 -2.78 11.14
CA ALA A 92 0.83 -3.94 11.70
C ALA A 92 1.71 -4.72 12.69
N LYS A 93 3.01 -4.83 12.40
CA LYS A 93 3.97 -5.44 13.32
C LYS A 93 4.20 -4.55 14.55
N GLU A 94 4.45 -3.25 14.35
CA GLU A 94 4.68 -2.28 15.43
C GLU A 94 3.51 -2.19 16.41
N THR A 95 2.29 -2.39 15.92
CA THR A 95 1.06 -2.38 16.72
C THR A 95 0.65 -3.77 17.26
N GLY A 96 1.47 -4.80 17.05
CA GLY A 96 1.22 -6.15 17.58
C GLY A 96 0.06 -6.91 16.92
N ARG A 97 -0.35 -6.51 15.71
CA ARG A 97 -1.36 -7.23 14.89
C ARG A 97 -0.77 -8.45 14.19
N ILE A 98 0.54 -8.43 13.93
CA ILE A 98 1.32 -9.56 13.41
C ILE A 98 2.65 -9.65 14.15
N ASP A 99 3.16 -10.86 14.35
CA ASP A 99 4.44 -11.04 15.06
C ASP A 99 5.65 -10.88 14.11
N LYS A 100 5.50 -11.40 12.89
CA LYS A 100 6.57 -11.48 11.90
C LYS A 100 6.21 -10.65 10.68
N LEU A 101 7.17 -9.89 10.18
CA LEU A 101 7.01 -9.06 8.99
C LEU A 101 7.04 -9.94 7.73
N PRO A 102 5.94 -10.09 6.96
CA PRO A 102 5.88 -11.03 5.85
C PRO A 102 6.42 -10.43 4.55
N LEU A 103 7.59 -9.80 4.60
CA LEU A 103 8.23 -9.20 3.41
C LEU A 103 9.31 -10.12 2.83
N PRO A 104 9.35 -10.29 1.49
CA PRO A 104 10.45 -11.00 0.83
C PRO A 104 11.81 -10.35 1.10
N LYS A 105 12.87 -11.18 1.17
CA LYS A 105 14.25 -10.70 1.23
C LYS A 105 14.53 -9.81 0.01
N GLY A 106 15.17 -8.66 0.24
CA GLY A 106 15.45 -7.68 -0.81
C GLY A 106 14.32 -6.69 -1.10
N THR A 107 13.19 -6.75 -0.38
CA THR A 107 12.20 -5.66 -0.43
C THR A 107 12.87 -4.37 0.07
N PRO A 108 13.02 -3.33 -0.76
CA PRO A 108 13.64 -2.09 -0.31
C PRO A 108 12.82 -1.52 0.84
N MET A 109 13.45 -1.12 1.94
CA MET A 109 12.78 -0.54 3.13
C MET A 109 12.53 0.96 3.02
N GLY A 110 12.85 1.56 1.86
CA GLY A 110 12.76 2.99 1.59
C GLY A 110 14.11 3.66 1.79
N ARG A 111 14.24 4.93 1.38
CA ARG A 111 15.41 5.73 1.76
C ARG A 111 15.37 5.92 3.27
N SER A 112 16.45 5.58 3.96
CA SER A 112 16.73 6.07 5.31
C SER A 112 16.72 7.59 5.24
N VAL A 113 15.66 8.22 5.76
CA VAL A 113 15.56 9.69 5.77
C VAL A 113 16.68 10.20 6.66
N LYS A 114 17.65 10.91 6.09
CA LYS A 114 18.60 11.71 6.87
C LYS A 114 17.77 12.75 7.64
N LYS A 115 17.98 12.83 8.95
CA LYS A 115 17.29 13.76 9.87
C LYS A 115 17.37 15.19 9.31
N GLY A 116 16.30 15.69 8.67
CA GLY A 116 16.25 17.03 8.10
C GLY A 116 15.31 17.23 6.91
N ASP A 117 14.98 16.18 6.15
CA ASP A 117 14.07 16.32 5.00
C ASP A 117 12.61 16.42 5.44
N LYS A 118 11.98 17.58 5.18
CA LYS A 118 10.53 17.75 5.28
C LYS A 118 9.85 16.62 4.48
N LYS A 119 8.86 15.95 5.10
CA LYS A 119 8.00 14.94 4.46
C LYS A 119 7.31 15.57 3.24
N ASN A 120 7.97 15.53 2.09
CA ASN A 120 7.33 15.77 0.81
C ASN A 120 6.82 14.40 0.34
N ASP A 121 5.67 14.00 0.87
CA ASP A 121 4.87 12.99 0.19
C ASP A 121 4.37 13.67 -1.10
N GLU A 122 5.15 13.54 -2.18
CA GLU A 122 4.83 13.99 -3.53
C GLU A 122 3.49 13.37 -3.96
N HIS A 123 2.41 14.06 -3.63
CA HIS A 123 1.09 13.84 -4.21
C HIS A 123 0.42 15.19 -4.51
N SER A 124 1.19 16.07 -5.13
CA SER A 124 0.77 17.17 -5.97
C SER A 124 1.77 17.17 -7.10
N GLN A 125 1.53 16.46 -8.19
CA GLN A 125 0.97 17.06 -9.39
C GLN A 125 0.71 15.92 -10.37
N HIS A 126 -0.49 15.86 -10.90
CA HIS A 126 -0.83 15.37 -12.25
C HIS A 126 -2.28 15.82 -12.40
N SER A 127 -2.42 17.05 -12.87
CA SER A 127 -3.67 17.56 -13.40
C SER A 127 -4.10 16.63 -14.52
N ALA A 128 -5.35 16.18 -14.50
CA ALA A 128 -5.97 15.58 -15.67
C ALA A 128 -5.91 16.60 -16.82
N PRO A 129 -5.62 16.19 -18.07
CA PRO A 129 -5.72 17.12 -19.19
C PRO A 129 -7.19 17.52 -19.34
N THR A 130 -7.42 18.83 -19.31
CA THR A 130 -8.69 19.49 -19.67
C THR A 130 -9.19 18.93 -20.99
N PRO A 131 -10.44 18.44 -21.12
CA PRO A 131 -11.01 18.21 -22.44
C PRO A 131 -11.21 19.58 -23.10
N ALA A 132 -10.57 19.73 -24.25
CA ALA A 132 -10.63 20.89 -25.11
C ALA A 132 -12.08 21.20 -25.53
N GLN A 133 -12.32 22.50 -25.66
CA GLN A 133 -13.54 23.11 -26.16
C GLN A 133 -13.91 22.60 -27.56
N ALA A 134 -15.21 22.52 -27.82
CA ALA A 134 -15.82 22.74 -29.12
C ALA A 134 -17.11 23.54 -28.89
#